data_AF-A0A7S1ED07-F1
#
_entry.id   AF-A0A7S1ED07-F1
#
_cell.length_a   1.000
_cell.length_b   1.000
_cell.length_c   1.000
_cell.angle_alpha   90.00
_cell.angle_beta   90.00
_cell.angle_gamma   90.00
#
_symmetry.space_group_name_H-M   'P 1'
#
loop_
_entity.id
_entity.type
_entity.pdbx_description
1 polymer ?
#
loop_
_entity_poly.entity_id
_entity_poly.type
_entity_poly.pdbx_seq_one_letter_code
_entity_poly.pdbx_strand_id
1 'polypeptide(L)'
;EALRVNPGHTDTLCNFAALQMEQGEPGAAHEMLERALRVDPNKVQALCSLGVLLETKAQLLERDYDTESTQLEKDALINRADGLYSRALAAAPGHTETMCNRAALLHCHRGEEGARQAAELYRKVIEARPTHQ
;
A
#
# COMPACT_ATOMS: atom_id res chain seq x y z
N GLU A 1 17.98 -1.08 -21.42
CA GLU A 1 18.80 -0.11 -20.68
C GLU A 1 18.32 -0.01 -19.25
N ALA A 2 19.14 -0.43 -18.28
CA ALA A 2 18.84 -0.28 -16.86
C ALA A 2 19.26 1.12 -16.44
N LEU A 3 18.32 2.08 -16.45
CA LEU A 3 18.55 3.39 -15.86
C LEU A 3 18.99 3.16 -14.41
N ARG A 4 20.20 3.63 -14.13
CA ARG A 4 20.88 3.51 -12.85
C ARG A 4 20.17 4.43 -11.86
N VAL A 5 18.99 4.00 -11.41
CA VAL A 5 18.20 4.70 -10.41
C VAL A 5 19.07 4.83 -9.18
N ASN A 6 19.30 6.06 -8.72
CA ASN A 6 19.94 6.28 -7.43
C ASN A 6 18.94 5.85 -6.34
N PRO A 7 19.17 4.71 -5.64
CA PRO A 7 18.22 4.18 -4.67
C PRO A 7 17.89 5.21 -3.58
N GLY A 8 18.91 5.98 -3.17
CA GLY A 8 18.75 7.04 -2.17
C GLY A 8 17.77 8.15 -2.56
N HIS A 9 17.58 8.42 -3.86
CA HIS A 9 16.59 9.41 -4.30
C HIS A 9 15.16 8.92 -4.05
N THR A 10 14.89 7.65 -4.35
CA THR A 10 13.57 7.04 -4.12
C THR A 10 13.27 6.85 -2.63
N ASP A 11 14.26 6.49 -1.83
CA ASP A 11 14.12 6.36 -0.37
C ASP A 11 13.79 7.71 0.28
N THR A 12 14.46 8.78 -0.16
CA THR A 12 14.21 10.14 0.35
C THR A 12 12.77 10.58 0.04
N LEU A 13 12.27 10.30 -1.17
CA LEU A 13 10.89 10.60 -1.54
C LEU A 13 9.87 9.81 -0.70
N CYS A 14 10.15 8.54 -0.38
CA CYS A 14 9.28 7.73 0.48
C CYS A 14 9.27 8.24 1.93
N ASN A 15 10.45 8.54 2.48
CA ASN A 15 10.55 9.07 3.85
C ASN A 15 9.89 10.44 3.97
N PHE A 16 10.03 11.29 2.95
CA PHE A 16 9.36 12.59 2.91
C PHE A 16 7.84 12.45 2.82
N ALA A 17 7.34 11.51 2.01
CA ALA A 17 5.90 11.22 1.97
C ALA A 17 5.34 10.74 3.33
N ALA A 18 6.09 9.94 4.07
CA ALA A 18 5.72 9.53 5.43
C ALA A 18 5.58 10.73 6.37
N LEU A 19 6.55 11.66 6.34
CA LEU A 19 6.48 12.90 7.12
C LEU A 19 5.28 13.77 6.73
N GLN A 20 4.97 13.88 5.43
CA GLN A 20 3.80 14.63 4.96
C GLN A 20 2.48 13.99 5.43
N MET A 21 2.42 12.66 5.50
CA MET A 21 1.26 11.96 6.08
C MET A 21 1.09 12.29 7.57
N GLU A 22 2.17 12.32 8.35
CA GLU A 22 2.14 12.71 9.77
C GLU A 22 1.74 14.17 9.98
N GLN A 23 2.08 15.04 9.03
CA GLN A 23 1.71 16.46 9.05
C GLN A 23 0.26 16.72 8.60
N GLY A 24 -0.49 15.68 8.21
CA GLY A 24 -1.87 15.82 7.74
C GLY A 24 -1.97 16.35 6.30
N GLU A 25 -0.92 16.22 5.50
CA GLU A 25 -0.82 16.66 4.11
C GLU A 25 -0.78 15.46 3.13
N PRO A 26 -1.84 14.63 3.05
CA PRO A 26 -1.84 13.42 2.22
C PRO A 26 -1.73 13.73 0.72
N GLY A 27 -2.16 14.90 0.26
CA GLY A 27 -2.00 15.30 -1.14
C GLY A 27 -0.53 15.41 -1.56
N ALA A 28 0.28 16.07 -0.73
CA ALA A 28 1.72 16.19 -0.97
C ALA A 28 2.43 14.83 -0.90
N ALA A 29 2.04 13.97 0.06
CA ALA A 29 2.57 12.61 0.16
C ALA A 29 2.29 11.78 -1.11
N HIS A 30 1.07 11.87 -1.65
CA HIS A 30 0.69 11.19 -2.89
C HIS A 30 1.60 11.59 -4.06
N GLU A 31 1.81 12.88 -4.27
CA GLU A 31 2.66 13.37 -5.38
C GLU A 31 4.10 12.88 -5.26
N MET A 32 4.65 12.85 -4.04
CA MET A 32 6.01 12.39 -3.79
C MET A 32 6.18 10.89 -4.05
N LEU A 33 5.18 10.08 -3.66
CA LEU A 33 5.16 8.65 -3.92
C LEU A 33 5.01 8.36 -5.42
N GLU A 34 4.18 9.11 -6.14
CA GLU A 34 4.09 8.98 -7.60
C GLU A 34 5.40 9.37 -8.31
N ARG A 35 6.10 10.41 -7.82
CA ARG A 35 7.44 10.74 -8.32
C ARG A 35 8.43 9.61 -8.07
N ALA A 36 8.41 9.00 -6.88
CA ALA A 36 9.27 7.87 -6.57
C ALA A 36 9.00 6.70 -7.54
N LEU A 37 7.74 6.40 -7.82
CA LEU A 37 7.33 5.33 -8.75
C LEU A 37 7.60 5.64 -10.22
N ARG A 38 7.68 6.92 -10.62
CA ARG A 38 8.15 7.31 -11.96
C ARG A 38 9.64 7.03 -12.13
N VAL A 39 10.42 7.15 -11.07
CA VAL A 39 11.87 6.89 -11.09
C VAL A 39 12.13 5.38 -10.96
N ASP A 40 11.49 4.71 -10.02
CA ASP A 40 11.54 3.25 -9.85
C ASP A 40 10.11 2.68 -9.72
N PRO A 41 9.55 2.14 -10.81
CA PRO A 41 8.22 1.55 -10.83
C PRO A 41 8.01 0.37 -9.88
N ASN A 42 9.09 -0.25 -9.41
CA ASN A 42 9.06 -1.43 -8.56
C ASN A 42 9.54 -1.13 -7.13
N LYS A 43 9.67 0.16 -6.77
CA LYS A 43 10.06 0.56 -5.42
C LYS A 43 9.02 0.10 -4.39
N VAL A 44 9.33 -0.98 -3.69
CA VAL A 44 8.45 -1.65 -2.73
C VAL A 44 7.90 -0.69 -1.68
N GLN A 45 8.77 0.14 -1.08
CA GLN A 45 8.36 1.13 -0.08
C GLN A 45 7.36 2.14 -0.66
N ALA A 46 7.61 2.68 -1.85
CA ALA A 46 6.71 3.64 -2.48
C ALA A 46 5.35 3.03 -2.85
N LEU A 47 5.36 1.80 -3.38
CA LEU A 47 4.13 1.04 -3.68
C LEU A 47 3.33 0.76 -2.40
N CYS A 48 3.99 0.35 -1.32
CA CYS A 48 3.37 0.08 -0.03
C CYS A 48 2.76 1.35 0.58
N SER A 49 3.54 2.43 0.70
CA SER A 49 3.09 3.70 1.26
C SER A 49 1.94 4.32 0.45
N LEU A 50 1.97 4.21 -0.89
CA LEU A 50 0.86 4.69 -1.72
C LEU A 50 -0.40 3.85 -1.52
N GLY A 51 -0.27 2.53 -1.33
CA GLY A 51 -1.39 1.67 -0.95
C GLY A 51 -2.07 2.13 0.35
N VAL A 52 -1.27 2.34 1.41
CA VAL A 52 -1.76 2.82 2.72
C VAL A 52 -2.45 4.18 2.61
N LEU A 53 -1.90 5.08 1.80
CA LEU A 53 -2.47 6.41 1.58
C LEU A 53 -3.85 6.33 0.91
N LEU A 54 -4.01 5.45 -0.09
CA LEU A 54 -5.30 5.23 -0.75
C LEU A 54 -6.33 4.57 0.16
N GLU A 55 -5.91 3.64 1.02
CA GLU A 55 -6.79 3.07 2.06
C GLU A 55 -7.27 4.13 3.04
N THR A 56 -6.37 4.99 3.50
CA THR A 56 -6.73 6.10 4.39
C THR A 56 -7.73 7.03 3.72
N LYS A 57 -7.53 7.36 2.43
CA LYS A 57 -8.50 8.14 1.65
C LYS A 57 -9.86 7.44 1.56
N ALA A 58 -9.88 6.13 1.33
CA ALA A 58 -11.11 5.34 1.27
C ALA A 58 -11.85 5.31 2.62
N GLN A 59 -11.13 5.25 3.74
CA GLN A 59 -11.69 5.32 5.09
C GLN A 59 -12.26 6.69 5.43
N LEU A 60 -11.66 7.77 4.92
CA LEU A 60 -12.19 9.13 5.11
C LEU A 60 -13.49 9.35 4.33
N LEU A 61 -13.60 8.81 3.11
CA LEU A 61 -14.84 8.88 2.31
C LEU A 61 -16.03 8.21 3.01
N GLU A 62 -15.78 7.14 3.79
CA GLU A 62 -16.81 6.45 4.57
C GLU A 62 -17.38 7.30 5.71
N ARG A 63 -16.64 8.30 6.20
CA ARG A 63 -17.08 9.13 7.33
C ARG A 63 -18.01 10.26 6.92
N ASP A 64 -17.90 10.74 5.69
CA ASP A 64 -18.51 12.01 5.29
C ASP A 64 -19.81 11.83 4.48
N TYR A 65 -19.97 10.75 3.69
CA TYR A 65 -21.14 10.57 2.82
C TYR A 65 -21.48 9.10 2.51
N ASP A 66 -22.72 8.69 2.77
CA ASP A 66 -23.24 7.36 2.43
C ASP A 66 -24.09 7.42 1.14
N THR A 67 -23.43 7.58 0.00
CA THR A 67 -24.07 7.63 -1.33
C THR A 67 -23.48 6.56 -2.25
N GLU A 68 -24.24 6.13 -3.25
CA GLU A 68 -23.76 5.15 -4.24
C GLU A 68 -22.49 5.64 -4.97
N SER A 69 -22.39 6.95 -5.22
CA SER A 69 -21.20 7.56 -5.83
C SER A 69 -19.97 7.49 -4.92
N THR A 70 -20.13 7.68 -3.60
CA THR A 70 -19.01 7.59 -2.66
C THR A 70 -18.57 6.15 -2.45
N GLN A 71 -19.49 5.19 -2.51
CA GLN A 71 -19.10 3.77 -2.51
C GLN A 71 -18.32 3.36 -3.75
N LEU A 72 -18.72 3.81 -4.93
CA LEU A 72 -17.98 3.52 -6.15
C LEU A 72 -16.56 4.10 -6.10
N GLU A 73 -16.38 5.32 -5.57
CA GLU A 73 -15.05 5.90 -5.36
C GLU A 73 -14.24 5.11 -4.33
N LYS A 74 -14.87 4.68 -3.22
CA LYS A 74 -14.23 3.83 -2.21
C LYS A 74 -13.71 2.54 -2.83
N ASP A 75 -14.56 1.82 -3.56
CA ASP A 75 -14.18 0.57 -4.23
C ASP A 75 -13.05 0.77 -5.21
N ALA A 76 -13.06 1.86 -5.99
CA ALA A 76 -11.98 2.21 -6.89
C ALA A 76 -10.64 2.43 -6.16
N LEU A 77 -10.66 3.11 -5.00
CA LEU A 77 -9.47 3.33 -4.18
C LEU A 77 -8.94 2.02 -3.59
N ILE A 78 -9.82 1.19 -3.04
CA ILE A 78 -9.48 -0.13 -2.47
C ILE A 78 -8.89 -1.06 -3.55
N ASN A 79 -9.50 -1.10 -4.73
CA ASN A 79 -8.99 -1.86 -5.88
C ASN A 79 -7.58 -1.38 -6.29
N ARG A 80 -7.37 -0.06 -6.31
CA ARG A 80 -6.07 0.52 -6.65
C ARG A 80 -5.00 0.21 -5.59
N ALA A 81 -5.36 0.26 -4.31
CA ALA A 81 -4.47 -0.11 -3.21
C ALA A 81 -4.05 -1.60 -3.29
N ASP A 82 -4.99 -2.51 -3.50
CA ASP A 82 -4.69 -3.94 -3.65
C ASP A 82 -3.77 -4.21 -4.85
N GLY A 83 -3.97 -3.49 -5.96
CA GLY A 83 -3.08 -3.55 -7.12
C GLY A 83 -1.65 -3.09 -6.82
N LEU A 84 -1.48 -2.03 -6.00
CA LEU A 84 -0.16 -1.55 -5.59
C LEU A 84 0.54 -2.55 -4.67
N TYR A 85 -0.16 -3.12 -3.70
CA TYR A 85 0.41 -4.16 -2.84
C TYR A 85 0.76 -5.43 -3.61
N SER A 86 -0.08 -5.84 -4.56
CA SER A 86 0.20 -6.98 -5.42
C SER A 86 1.50 -6.77 -6.21
N ARG A 87 1.73 -5.56 -6.73
CA ARG A 87 3.00 -5.19 -7.39
C ARG A 87 4.18 -5.16 -6.42
N ALA A 88 4.01 -4.61 -5.23
CA ALA A 88 5.05 -4.58 -4.21
C ALA A 88 5.49 -6.01 -3.82
N LEU A 89 4.54 -6.92 -3.64
CA LEU A 89 4.82 -8.33 -3.33
C LEU A 89 5.37 -9.11 -4.54
N ALA A 90 5.05 -8.71 -5.77
CA ALA A 90 5.71 -9.27 -6.94
C ALA A 90 7.20 -8.87 -7.00
N ALA A 91 7.53 -7.64 -6.59
CA ALA A 91 8.91 -7.15 -6.52
C ALA A 91 9.68 -7.70 -5.30
N ALA A 92 9.02 -7.83 -4.15
CA ALA A 92 9.59 -8.41 -2.93
C ALA A 92 8.56 -9.31 -2.20
N PRO A 93 8.50 -10.62 -2.55
CA PRO A 93 7.52 -11.55 -1.99
C PRO A 93 7.59 -11.73 -0.47
N GLY A 94 8.73 -11.44 0.15
CA GLY A 94 8.95 -11.53 1.59
C GLY A 94 8.74 -10.21 2.36
N HIS A 95 8.22 -9.16 1.73
CA HIS A 95 8.02 -7.88 2.39
C HIS A 95 6.86 -7.93 3.38
N THR A 96 7.18 -8.28 4.63
CA THR A 96 6.19 -8.57 5.69
C THR A 96 5.19 -7.44 5.93
N GLU A 97 5.62 -6.18 5.91
CA GLU A 97 4.74 -5.02 6.09
C GLU A 97 3.66 -4.95 5.01
N THR A 98 4.04 -5.08 3.73
CA THR A 98 3.08 -5.08 2.62
C THR A 98 2.13 -6.26 2.70
N MET A 99 2.61 -7.43 3.12
CA MET A 99 1.74 -8.61 3.30
C MET A 99 0.69 -8.36 4.38
N CYS A 100 1.09 -7.78 5.52
CA CYS A 100 0.17 -7.41 6.59
C CYS A 100 -0.85 -6.36 6.13
N ASN A 101 -0.39 -5.29 5.46
CA ASN A 101 -1.27 -4.20 5.01
C ASN A 101 -2.28 -4.72 3.96
N ARG A 102 -1.82 -5.51 2.99
CA ARG A 102 -2.70 -6.13 2.00
C ARG A 102 -3.69 -7.11 2.63
N ALA A 103 -3.26 -7.91 3.58
CA ALA A 103 -4.13 -8.84 4.28
C ALA A 103 -5.22 -8.11 5.07
N ALA A 104 -4.88 -7.01 5.76
CA ALA A 104 -5.85 -6.15 6.43
C ALA A 104 -6.87 -5.56 5.45
N LEU A 105 -6.41 -5.01 4.33
CA LEU A 105 -7.25 -4.46 3.26
C LEU A 105 -8.27 -5.50 2.75
N LEU A 106 -7.79 -6.70 2.41
CA LEU A 106 -8.64 -7.79 1.90
C LEU A 106 -9.65 -8.26 2.96
N HIS A 107 -9.23 -8.35 4.22
CA HIS A 107 -10.10 -8.76 5.31
C HIS A 107 -11.24 -7.76 5.54
N CYS A 108 -10.95 -6.46 5.50
CA CYS A 108 -11.94 -5.42 5.76
C CYS A 108 -12.92 -5.19 4.60
N HIS A 109 -12.50 -5.41 3.33
CA HIS A 109 -13.26 -4.92 2.18
C HIS A 109 -13.67 -5.98 1.13
N ARG A 110 -13.22 -7.23 1.24
CA ARG A 110 -13.47 -8.28 0.22
C ARG A 110 -14.29 -9.47 0.73
N GLY A 111 -14.94 -9.35 1.88
CA GLY A 111 -15.80 -10.38 2.46
C GLY A 111 -15.07 -11.71 2.70
N GLU A 112 -15.77 -12.83 2.55
CA GLU A 112 -15.22 -14.16 2.85
C GLU A 112 -14.02 -14.56 2.00
N GLU A 113 -14.03 -14.21 0.70
CA GLU A 113 -12.93 -14.52 -0.22
C GLU A 113 -11.67 -13.70 0.14
N GLY A 114 -11.86 -12.43 0.49
CA GLY A 114 -10.82 -11.58 1.05
C GLY A 114 -10.19 -12.16 2.32
N ALA A 115 -11.02 -12.66 3.22
CA ALA A 115 -10.57 -13.25 4.47
C ALA A 115 -9.69 -14.50 4.26
N ARG A 116 -9.98 -15.33 3.25
CA ARG A 116 -9.14 -16.49 2.90
C ARG A 116 -7.77 -16.05 2.39
N GLN A 117 -7.75 -15.10 1.47
CA GLN A 117 -6.49 -14.56 0.91
C GLN A 117 -5.65 -13.85 1.99
N ALA A 118 -6.30 -13.11 2.88
CA ALA A 118 -5.66 -12.49 4.04
C ALA A 118 -5.03 -13.55 4.96
N ALA A 119 -5.73 -14.65 5.25
CA ALA A 119 -5.21 -15.74 6.09
C ALA A 119 -3.95 -16.38 5.49
N GLU A 120 -3.91 -16.58 4.17
CA GLU A 120 -2.70 -17.08 3.50
C GLU A 120 -1.52 -16.13 3.61
N LEU A 121 -1.75 -14.82 3.45
CA LEU A 121 -0.71 -13.79 3.61
C LEU A 121 -0.20 -13.75 5.05
N TYR A 122 -1.08 -13.75 6.05
CA TYR A 122 -0.66 -13.77 7.46
C TYR A 122 0.12 -15.03 7.82
N ARG A 123 -0.30 -16.20 7.33
CA ARG A 123 0.44 -17.46 7.52
C ARG A 123 1.87 -17.34 7.00
N LYS A 124 2.06 -16.81 5.77
CA LYS A 124 3.38 -16.62 5.19
C LYS A 124 4.25 -15.65 6.02
N VAL A 125 3.67 -14.59 6.61
CA VAL A 125 4.40 -13.68 7.51
C VAL A 125 4.89 -14.41 8.77
N ILE A 126 4.05 -15.27 9.34
CA ILE A 126 4.39 -16.08 10.53
C ILE A 126 5.50 -17.08 10.19
N GLU A 127 5.37 -17.80 9.07
CA GLU A 127 6.36 -18.80 8.62
C GLU A 127 7.71 -18.16 8.24
N ALA A 128 7.69 -16.93 7.70
CA ALA A 128 8.89 -16.19 7.32
C ALA A 128 9.64 -15.55 8.49
N ARG A 129 9.03 -15.45 9.68
CA ARG A 129 9.73 -15.13 10.92
C ARG A 129 10.06 -16.43 11.64
N PRO A 130 11.23 -17.08 11.36
CA PRO A 130 11.70 -18.13 12.24
C PRO A 130 11.92 -17.46 13.59
N THR A 131 11.09 -17.84 14.57
CA THR A 131 11.28 -17.50 15.97
C THR A 131 12.76 -17.68 16.30
N HIS A 132 13.40 -16.58 16.72
CA HIS A 132 14.70 -16.61 17.40
C HIS A 132 14.61 -17.68 18.51
N GLN A 133 15.30 -18.80 18.30
CA GLN A 133 15.70 -19.71 19.39
C GLN A 133 16.96 -19.16 20.06
#